data_AF-A0A1F2QSY0-F1
#
_entry.id   AF-A0A1F2QSY0-F1
#
_cell.length_a   1.000
_cell.length_b   1.000
_cell.length_c   1.000
_cell.angle_alpha   90.00
_cell.angle_beta   90.00
_cell.angle_gamma   90.00
#
_symmetry.space_group_name_H-M   'P 1'
#
loop_
_entity.id
_entity.type
_entity.pdbx_description
1 polymer ?
#
loop_
_entity_poly.entity_id
_entity_poly.type
_entity_poly.pdbx_seq_one_letter_code
_entity_poly.pdbx_strand_id
1 'polypeptide(L)'
;MREDREVDACPVCEGRDLYVRKDLNRNLGLTAVVIVGLVSAGFFWSGQVLAAYGVLGAFALVDFAIYQLLKDVTVCYRCQAEFRGSYRRTAPPFDLHTAEQLELEYSRRLQAGRGVRSRGSLPR
;
A
#
# COMPACT_ATOMS: atom_id res chain seq x y z
N MET A 1 -7.29 -11.44 -26.13
CA MET A 1 -6.33 -12.03 -25.17
C MET A 1 -4.96 -11.57 -25.62
N ARG A 2 -4.38 -10.52 -25.02
CA ARG A 2 -3.02 -10.02 -25.33
C ARG A 2 -2.07 -10.71 -24.36
N GLU A 3 -1.00 -11.30 -24.89
CA GLU A 3 -0.07 -12.16 -24.16
C GLU A 3 0.56 -11.49 -22.94
N ASP A 4 0.22 -12.07 -21.79
CA ASP A 4 0.76 -11.87 -20.45
C ASP A 4 2.19 -12.43 -20.32
N ARG A 5 3.22 -11.76 -20.85
CA ARG A 5 4.61 -12.24 -20.64
C ARG A 5 5.59 -11.32 -19.94
N GLU A 6 5.34 -10.02 -19.84
CA GLU A 6 6.16 -9.11 -19.02
C GLU A 6 5.38 -7.83 -18.73
N VAL A 7 5.07 -7.56 -17.45
CA VAL A 7 4.45 -6.30 -17.02
C VAL A 7 5.58 -5.33 -16.68
N ASP A 8 6.35 -4.94 -17.70
CA ASP A 8 7.37 -3.88 -17.58
C ASP A 8 6.74 -2.48 -17.73
N ALA A 9 5.49 -2.41 -18.18
CA ALA A 9 4.74 -1.18 -18.34
C ALA A 9 3.28 -1.35 -17.89
N CYS A 10 2.73 -0.30 -17.28
CA CYS A 10 1.35 -0.28 -16.85
C CYS A 10 0.39 -0.22 -18.05
N PRO A 11 -0.60 -1.12 -18.19
CA PRO A 11 -1.56 -1.10 -19.30
C PRO A 11 -2.53 0.09 -19.28
N VAL A 12 -2.60 0.84 -18.16
CA VAL A 12 -3.50 1.99 -17.98
C VAL A 12 -2.84 3.31 -18.39
N CYS A 13 -1.56 3.48 -18.07
CA CYS A 13 -0.85 4.75 -18.27
C CYS A 13 0.49 4.61 -19.00
N GLU A 14 0.83 3.41 -19.48
CA GLU A 14 2.08 3.03 -20.17
C GLU A 14 3.37 3.37 -19.40
N GLY A 15 3.25 3.74 -18.12
CA GLY A 15 4.38 4.05 -17.24
C GLY A 15 5.11 2.79 -16.78
N ARG A 16 6.44 2.89 -16.64
CA ARG A 16 7.33 1.79 -16.19
C ARG A 16 7.59 1.80 -14.68
N ASP A 17 7.05 2.79 -13.97
CA ASP A 17 7.23 2.95 -12.52
C ASP A 17 6.22 2.05 -11.78
N LEU A 18 6.64 0.82 -11.52
CA LEU A 18 5.90 -0.22 -10.81
C LEU A 18 6.66 -0.58 -9.53
N TYR A 19 5.95 -0.77 -8.42
CA TYR A 19 6.53 -1.29 -7.17
C TYR A 19 5.74 -2.47 -6.64
N VAL A 20 6.42 -3.35 -5.91
CA VAL A 20 5.79 -4.50 -5.25
C VAL A 20 5.56 -4.20 -3.77
N ARG A 21 4.37 -4.51 -3.27
CA ARG A 21 3.99 -4.42 -1.85
C ARG A 21 3.22 -5.67 -1.44
N LYS A 22 3.39 -6.11 -0.19
CA LYS A 22 2.56 -7.16 0.44
C LYS A 22 1.08 -6.70 0.49
N ASP A 23 0.15 -7.49 -0.04
CA ASP A 23 -1.30 -7.18 0.00
C ASP A 23 -1.89 -7.51 1.36
N LEU A 24 -1.54 -6.68 2.35
CA LEU A 24 -2.19 -6.73 3.64
C LEU A 24 -3.46 -5.90 3.59
N ASN A 25 -4.59 -6.60 3.58
CA ASN A 25 -5.89 -5.99 3.72
C ASN A 25 -5.95 -5.27 5.09
N ARG A 26 -5.86 -3.94 5.06
CA ARG A 26 -5.84 -3.09 6.25
C ARG A 26 -7.04 -3.36 7.17
N ASN A 27 -8.20 -3.67 6.60
CA ASN A 27 -9.42 -3.91 7.36
C ASN A 27 -9.35 -5.24 8.14
N LEU A 28 -8.78 -6.28 7.55
CA LEU A 28 -8.60 -7.57 8.23
C LEU A 28 -7.62 -7.46 9.40
N GLY A 29 -6.46 -6.82 9.18
CA GLY A 29 -5.50 -6.61 10.26
C GLY A 29 -6.06 -5.74 11.39
N LEU A 30 -6.75 -4.64 11.05
CA LEU A 30 -7.34 -3.75 12.03
C LEU A 30 -8.45 -4.43 12.86
N THR A 31 -9.36 -5.15 12.21
CA THR A 31 -10.45 -5.86 12.91
C THR A 31 -9.90 -6.93 13.86
N ALA A 32 -8.88 -7.68 13.43
CA ALA A 32 -8.24 -8.68 14.27
C ALA A 32 -7.56 -8.07 15.51
N VAL A 33 -6.78 -7.00 15.34
CA VAL A 33 -6.13 -6.27 16.45
C VAL A 33 -7.16 -5.75 17.46
N VAL A 34 -8.27 -5.18 16.98
CA VAL A 34 -9.34 -4.66 17.86
C VAL A 34 -9.98 -5.78 18.67
N ILE A 35 -10.32 -6.91 18.04
CA ILE A 35 -10.93 -8.06 18.74
C ILE A 35 -9.98 -8.60 19.81
N VAL A 36 -8.70 -8.80 19.47
CA VAL A 36 -7.70 -9.32 20.40
C VAL A 36 -7.44 -8.35 21.55
N GLY A 37 -7.41 -7.04 21.26
CA GLY A 37 -7.28 -6.00 22.28
C GLY A 37 -8.44 -6.02 23.27
N LEU A 38 -9.68 -6.18 22.81
CA LEU A 38 -10.86 -6.29 23.67
C LEU A 38 -10.81 -7.55 24.55
N VAL A 39 -10.43 -8.69 23.98
CA VAL A 39 -10.26 -9.95 24.73
C VAL A 39 -9.17 -9.80 25.79
N SER A 40 -8.01 -9.25 25.42
CA SER A 40 -6.90 -8.98 26.33
C SER A 40 -7.30 -8.01 27.45
N ALA A 41 -8.06 -6.97 27.16
CA ALA A 41 -8.57 -6.03 28.17
C ALA A 41 -9.50 -6.73 29.17
N GLY A 42 -10.36 -7.66 28.71
CA GLY A 42 -11.20 -8.48 29.58
C GLY A 42 -10.39 -9.35 30.54
N PHE A 43 -9.34 -10.00 30.05
CA PHE A 43 -8.43 -10.78 30.91
C PHE A 43 -7.67 -9.91 31.90
N PHE A 44 -7.26 -8.71 31.50
CA PHE A 44 -6.59 -7.77 32.39
C PHE A 44 -7.50 -7.35 33.55
N TRP A 45 -8.79 -7.11 33.29
CA TRP A 45 -9.78 -6.80 34.33
C TRP A 45 -9.94 -7.93 35.35
N SER A 46 -9.81 -9.18 34.92
CA SER A 46 -9.88 -10.37 35.79
C SER A 46 -8.61 -10.61 36.64
N GLY A 47 -7.59 -9.75 36.54
CA GLY A 47 -6.30 -9.90 37.23
C GLY A 47 -5.36 -10.95 36.60
N GLN A 48 -5.75 -11.54 35.47
CA GLN A 48 -5.00 -12.59 34.77
C GLN A 48 -3.99 -11.98 33.78
N VAL A 49 -3.00 -11.26 34.32
CA VAL A 49 -2.02 -10.49 33.53
C VAL A 49 -1.19 -11.39 32.60
N LEU A 50 -0.78 -12.58 33.07
CA LEU A 50 -0.04 -13.55 32.25
C LEU A 50 -0.86 -14.05 31.05
N ALA A 51 -2.17 -14.28 31.25
CA ALA A 51 -3.06 -14.71 30.18
C ALA A 51 -3.25 -13.60 29.12
N ALA A 52 -3.39 -12.34 29.56
CA ALA A 52 -3.49 -11.19 28.66
C ALA A 52 -2.27 -11.07 27.73
N TYR A 53 -1.06 -11.13 28.30
CA TYR A 53 0.18 -11.13 27.49
C TYR A 53 0.31 -12.36 26.60
N GLY A 54 -0.14 -13.53 27.07
CA GLY A 54 -0.16 -14.77 26.27
C GLY A 54 -1.03 -14.63 25.02
N VAL A 55 -2.23 -14.06 25.15
CA VAL A 55 -3.14 -13.81 24.02
C VAL A 55 -2.54 -12.82 23.02
N LEU A 56 -1.95 -11.72 23.50
CA LEU A 56 -1.27 -10.74 22.64
C LEU A 56 -0.07 -11.35 21.91
N GLY A 57 0.75 -12.14 22.61
CA GLY A 57 1.91 -12.81 22.04
C GLY A 57 1.52 -13.86 20.99
N ALA A 58 0.50 -14.67 21.28
CA ALA A 58 -0.03 -15.64 20.33
C ALA A 58 -0.59 -14.95 19.08
N PHE A 59 -1.31 -13.85 19.26
CA PHE A 59 -1.82 -13.08 18.15
C PHE A 59 -0.70 -12.48 17.27
N ALA A 60 0.35 -11.93 17.89
CA ALA A 60 1.51 -11.41 17.14
C ALA A 60 2.21 -12.50 16.31
N LEU A 61 2.28 -13.74 16.83
CA LEU A 61 2.82 -14.88 16.08
C LEU A 61 1.92 -15.28 14.90
N VAL A 62 0.61 -15.28 15.10
CA VAL A 62 -0.36 -15.55 14.04
C VAL A 62 -0.29 -14.47 12.96
N ASP A 63 -0.23 -13.20 13.35
CA ASP A 63 -0.06 -12.07 12.42
C ASP A 63 1.23 -12.22 11.61
N PHE A 64 2.33 -12.63 12.25
CA PHE A 64 3.59 -12.90 11.55
C PHE A 64 3.46 -14.05 10.56
N ALA A 65 2.83 -15.16 10.95
CA ALA A 65 2.59 -16.31 10.07
C ALA A 65 1.70 -15.94 8.87
N ILE A 66 0.64 -15.17 9.11
CA ILE A 66 -0.23 -14.62 8.07
C ILE A 66 0.58 -13.71 7.15
N TYR A 67 1.37 -12.78 7.70
CA TYR A 67 2.21 -11.87 6.94
C TYR A 67 3.16 -12.62 5.99
N GLN A 68 3.73 -13.75 6.41
CA GLN A 68 4.56 -14.58 5.53
C GLN A 68 3.76 -15.16 4.36
N LEU A 69 2.50 -15.56 4.60
CA LEU A 69 1.63 -16.17 3.60
C LEU A 69 1.00 -15.17 2.61
N LEU A 70 0.96 -13.88 2.96
CA LEU A 70 0.39 -12.87 2.10
C LEU A 70 1.10 -12.82 0.74
N LYS A 71 0.31 -12.72 -0.32
CA LYS A 71 0.82 -12.57 -1.67
C LYS A 71 1.23 -11.11 -1.89
N ASP A 72 2.35 -10.92 -2.59
CA ASP A 72 2.72 -9.57 -3.01
C ASP A 72 1.82 -9.13 -4.19
N VAL A 73 1.57 -7.83 -4.27
CA VAL A 73 0.79 -7.15 -5.32
C VAL A 73 1.68 -6.08 -5.93
N THR A 74 1.58 -5.91 -7.24
CA THR A 74 2.31 -4.88 -7.98
C THR A 74 1.40 -3.68 -8.19
N VAL A 75 1.88 -2.49 -7.87
CA VAL A 75 1.13 -1.23 -7.98
C VAL A 75 1.91 -0.25 -8.85
N CYS A 76 1.22 0.48 -9.73
CA CYS A 76 1.82 1.55 -10.51
C CYS A 76 1.86 2.86 -9.71
N TYR A 77 3.02 3.52 -9.64
CA TYR A 77 3.15 4.80 -8.94
C TYR A 77 2.26 5.90 -9.51
N ARG A 78 2.04 5.92 -10.83
CA ARG A 78 1.36 7.02 -11.52
C ARG A 78 -0.16 6.94 -11.45
N CYS A 79 -0.72 5.75 -11.75
CA CYS A 79 -2.17 5.57 -11.82
C CYS A 79 -2.75 4.80 -10.63
N GLN A 80 -1.91 4.30 -9.72
CA GLN A 80 -2.33 3.51 -8.55
C GLN A 80 -3.14 2.26 -8.91
N ALA A 81 -3.00 1.77 -10.15
CA ALA A 81 -3.64 0.51 -10.56
C ALA A 81 -2.96 -0.68 -9.87
N GLU A 82 -3.75 -1.50 -9.20
CA GLU A 82 -3.32 -2.73 -8.54
C GLU A 82 -3.39 -3.92 -9.50
N PHE A 83 -2.27 -4.60 -9.70
CA PHE A 83 -2.20 -5.81 -10.52
C PHE A 83 -1.95 -7.03 -9.64
N ARG A 84 -2.97 -7.90 -9.56
CA ARG A 84 -2.95 -9.19 -8.85
C ARG A 84 -2.69 -10.30 -9.87
N GLY A 85 -1.50 -10.90 -9.90
CA GLY A 85 -1.21 -11.98 -10.87
C GLY A 85 0.22 -12.55 -10.79
N SER A 86 0.44 -13.68 -11.49
CA SER A 86 1.71 -14.39 -11.59
C SER A 86 2.54 -13.89 -12.77
N TYR A 87 2.99 -12.64 -12.70
CA TYR A 87 3.92 -12.08 -13.69
C TYR A 87 5.36 -12.18 -13.17
N ARG A 88 6.34 -12.18 -14.07
CA ARG A 88 7.75 -12.12 -13.67
C ARG A 88 7.99 -10.80 -12.96
N ARG A 89 8.12 -10.85 -11.63
CA ARG A 89 8.26 -9.66 -10.79
C ARG A 89 9.71 -9.17 -10.83
N THR A 90 10.00 -8.32 -11.79
CA THR A 90 11.29 -7.62 -11.91
C THR A 90 11.28 -6.25 -11.21
N ALA A 91 10.10 -5.80 -10.76
CA ALA A 91 9.91 -4.49 -10.14
C ALA A 91 10.54 -4.43 -8.73
N PRO A 92 11.24 -3.34 -8.40
CA PRO A 92 11.84 -3.14 -7.08
C PRO A 92 10.76 -2.99 -5.98
N PRO A 93 11.13 -3.20 -4.70
CA PRO A 93 10.26 -2.84 -3.57
C PRO A 93 9.94 -1.35 -3.60
N PHE A 94 8.84 -0.97 -2.93
CA PHE A 94 8.44 0.44 -2.81
C PHE A 94 9.60 1.31 -2.30
N ASP A 95 10.00 2.28 -3.11
CA ASP A 95 10.93 3.35 -2.75
C ASP A 95 10.15 4.63 -2.46
N LEU A 96 10.38 5.17 -1.26
CA LEU A 96 9.78 6.42 -0.79
C LEU A 96 10.31 7.62 -1.60
N HIS A 97 11.58 7.58 -2.01
CA HIS A 97 12.19 8.67 -2.77
C HIS A 97 11.51 8.85 -4.13
N THR A 98 11.22 7.75 -4.82
CA THR A 98 10.48 7.77 -6.09
C THR A 98 9.05 8.30 -5.93
N ALA A 99 8.37 7.93 -4.83
CA ALA A 99 7.04 8.43 -4.54
C ALA A 99 7.03 9.96 -4.39
N GLU A 100 7.96 10.49 -3.59
CA GLU A 100 8.06 11.93 -3.31
C GLU A 100 8.43 12.73 -4.58
N GLN A 101 9.36 12.20 -5.40
CA GLN A 101 9.74 12.84 -6.66
C GLN A 101 8.54 12.95 -7.61
N LEU A 102 7.75 11.89 -7.75
CA LEU A 102 6.57 11.89 -8.60
C LEU A 102 5.52 12.90 -8.09
N GLU A 103 5.25 12.95 -6.78
CA GLU A 103 4.34 13.94 -6.19
C GLU A 103 4.78 15.39 -6.45
N LEU A 104 6.08 15.66 -6.35
CA LEU A 104 6.67 16.97 -6.67
C LEU A 104 6.50 17.32 -8.15
N GLU A 105 6.73 16.37 -9.06
CA GLU A 105 6.52 16.60 -10.50
C GLU A 105 5.06 16.92 -10.82
N TYR A 106 4.11 16.16 -10.27
CA TYR A 106 2.68 16.43 -10.43
C TYR A 106 2.32 17.82 -9.89
N SER A 107 2.81 18.18 -8.70
CA SER A 107 2.58 19.48 -8.07
C SER A 107 3.12 20.63 -8.93
N ARG A 108 4.34 20.48 -9.49
CA ARG A 108 4.93 21.46 -10.42
C ARG A 108 4.11 21.60 -11.70
N ARG A 109 3.65 20.51 -12.30
CA ARG A 109 2.79 20.54 -13.50
C ARG A 109 1.47 21.24 -13.23
N LEU A 110 0.84 21.00 -12.08
CA LEU A 110 -0.39 21.69 -11.68
C LEU A 110 -0.18 23.18 -11.44
N GLN A 111 0.94 23.57 -10.81
CA GLN A 111 1.29 24.98 -10.59
C GLN A 111 1.63 25.69 -11.91
N ALA A 112 2.39 25.05 -12.81
CA ALA A 112 2.69 25.58 -14.14
C ALA A 112 1.41 25.77 -14.96
N GLY A 113 0.50 24.80 -14.94
CA GLY A 113 -0.82 24.92 -15.58
C GLY A 113 -1.68 26.04 -14.98
N ARG A 114 -1.66 26.23 -13.65
CA ARG A 114 -2.34 27.35 -12.98
C ARG A 114 -1.73 28.70 -13.36
N GLY A 115 -0.40 28.79 -13.47
CA GLY A 115 0.32 30.01 -13.87
C GLY A 115 0.02 30.43 -15.31
N VAL A 116 -0.07 29.46 -16.23
CA VAL A 116 -0.50 29.71 -17.63
C VAL A 116 -1.96 30.18 -17.67
N ARG A 117 -2.85 29.53 -16.91
CA ARG A 117 -4.27 29.91 -16.84
C ARG A 117 -4.47 31.32 -16.26
N SER A 118 -3.66 31.71 -15.28
CA SER A 118 -3.72 33.03 -14.65
C SER A 118 -3.16 34.16 -15.54
N ARG A 119 -2.15 33.90 -16.38
CA ARG A 119 -1.68 34.90 -17.36
C ARG A 119 -2.66 35.12 -18.51
N GLY A 120 -3.45 34.11 -18.87
CA GLY A 120 -4.48 34.22 -19.91
C GLY A 120 -5.75 34.96 -19.49
N SER A 121 -5.94 35.24 -18.19
CA SER A 121 -7.14 35.87 -17.65
C SER A 121 -6.96 37.34 -17.24
N LEU A 122 -5.82 37.97 -17.54
CA LEU A 122 -5.70 39.43 -17.40
C LEU A 122 -6.42 40.09 -18.58
N PRO A 123 -7.51 40.85 -18.37
CA PRO A 123 -8.05 41.70 -19.43
C PRO A 123 -6.98 42.76 -19.77
N ARG A 124 -6.73 42.92 -21.07
CA ARG A 124 -5.85 43.96 -21.63
C ARG A 124 -6.45 45.34 -21.48
#